data_AF-A0A1F8PYL6-F1
#
_entry.id   AF-A0A1F8PYL6-F1
#
_cell.length_a   1.000
_cell.length_b   1.000
_cell.length_c   1.000
_cell.angle_alpha   90.00
_cell.angle_beta   90.00
_cell.angle_gamma   90.00
#
_symmetry.space_group_name_H-M   'P 1'
#
loop_
_entity.id
_entity.type
_entity.pdbx_description
1 polymer ?
#
loop_
_entity_poly.entity_id
_entity_poly.type
_entity_poly.pdbx_seq_one_letter_code
_entity_poly.pdbx_strand_id
1 'polypeptide(L)'
;MRVRLALIVSVFVLSLASCSQASESSLERRIQRVERGLLSAYRDPPWKRMDLAERMAYHNVPGVSIAVINDHQVEWTRGYGVLEAGKNEPVTPQTIFQTGSIAKLVVAVIALQYVERGALELDSDVNQSLVSWQVPENEFTLEEKVTLRRLLSHSAGVTVGGFRGYALGEQVPDLQQILNGEWPANSPPIRVDTVPGTLHRYSGGGYMIVQQLLEDVTGEYFPDITRESVLEPWGMTDSTFESPLPERLRLIAASGHRADGSTIPGGWHTYPEMGAGASAWSTSSDLARFAIRVMQSYAGQSDSVLSSSMTIQMLTTQIDKLGLGPELYDDGGDLFYFAHPGANDGYASILIAYPKRGQGVVILTNGDNGRTLWREIVKSVSIEYGWVKDYTILYTSITIAIILAVAGILILRRARAPSSSGFDDPKRLVEQGYDRVAHDYARLEGETKWPRMRWLRKMLNELDPGSSVLDLGCGAGDPADVEIAREHRVTGVDISQAQIELARRNVPAGNFIHGDAASVEFPPDSFDAVVSFYALEHIPREEHKTIFRRIHQWLRPRGFLLLSTEAGDVAGVVDQWLNVPMYFSSFDPETVKRLVNQT
;
A
#
# COMPACT_ATOMS: atom_id res chain seq x y z
N MET A 1 -1.19 -82.28 20.35
CA MET A 1 -0.28 -81.52 21.23
C MET A 1 -0.08 -80.13 20.64
N ARG A 2 -0.61 -79.10 21.30
CA ARG A 2 -0.40 -77.67 21.00
C ARG A 2 0.70 -77.17 21.94
N VAL A 3 1.67 -76.38 21.46
CA VAL A 3 2.26 -75.27 22.23
C VAL A 3 2.68 -74.16 21.25
N ARG A 4 2.29 -72.93 21.60
CA ARG A 4 2.56 -71.66 20.92
C ARG A 4 3.91 -71.10 21.38
N LEU A 5 4.64 -70.39 20.52
CA LEU A 5 5.75 -69.52 20.93
C LEU A 5 5.32 -68.05 20.80
N ALA A 6 5.39 -67.32 21.91
CA ALA A 6 5.06 -65.90 22.03
C ALA A 6 6.30 -65.04 21.72
N LEU A 7 6.10 -63.94 21.01
CA LEU A 7 7.11 -62.89 20.86
C LEU A 7 6.76 -61.77 21.86
N ILE A 8 7.64 -61.56 22.85
CA ILE A 8 7.53 -60.53 23.88
C ILE A 8 8.14 -59.25 23.33
N VAL A 9 7.34 -58.18 23.25
CA VAL A 9 7.81 -56.81 23.00
C VAL A 9 8.06 -56.16 24.36
N SER A 10 9.33 -55.89 24.67
CA SER A 10 9.72 -55.14 25.87
C SER A 10 9.46 -53.64 25.66
N VAL A 11 8.53 -53.10 26.45
CA VAL A 11 8.26 -51.66 26.57
C VAL A 11 9.34 -51.05 27.46
N PHE A 12 10.19 -50.18 26.89
CA PHE A 12 11.01 -49.28 27.68
C PHE A 12 10.15 -48.11 28.15
N VAL A 13 9.88 -48.08 29.45
CA VAL A 13 9.34 -46.92 30.15
C VAL A 13 10.48 -45.93 30.32
N LEU A 14 10.45 -44.82 29.57
CA LEU A 14 11.30 -43.66 29.81
C LEU A 14 10.49 -42.63 30.63
N SER A 15 10.99 -42.42 31.83
CA SER A 15 10.54 -41.51 32.86
C SER A 15 10.51 -40.05 32.38
N LEU A 16 9.39 -39.39 32.66
CA LEU A 16 9.16 -37.95 32.52
C LEU A 16 9.96 -37.16 33.58
N ALA A 17 10.96 -36.41 33.12
CA ALA A 17 11.47 -35.13 33.64
C ALA A 17 12.58 -34.70 32.66
N SER A 18 12.54 -33.59 31.93
CA SER A 18 12.04 -32.27 32.28
C SER A 18 11.50 -31.52 31.06
N CYS A 19 10.29 -31.00 31.19
CA CYS A 19 9.79 -29.85 30.43
C CYS A 19 10.66 -28.63 30.73
N SER A 20 11.43 -28.17 29.76
CA SER A 20 11.81 -26.75 29.64
C SER A 20 12.32 -26.36 28.23
N GLN A 21 12.61 -27.32 27.34
CA GLN A 21 13.09 -27.03 25.97
C GLN A 21 12.00 -26.94 24.88
N ALA A 22 10.75 -27.27 25.17
CA ALA A 22 9.69 -27.32 24.14
C ALA A 22 8.97 -25.98 23.89
N SER A 23 9.25 -24.93 24.68
CA SER A 23 8.71 -23.57 24.50
C SER A 23 9.73 -22.56 23.97
N GLU A 24 10.91 -23.01 23.52
CA GLU A 24 11.69 -22.29 22.51
C GLU A 24 10.91 -22.43 21.19
N SER A 25 9.88 -21.57 21.08
CA SER A 25 8.47 -21.96 20.86
C SER A 25 8.01 -21.89 19.41
N SER A 26 6.81 -22.41 19.14
CA SER A 26 6.03 -22.09 17.94
C SER A 26 6.02 -20.60 17.58
N LEU A 27 6.07 -19.71 18.58
CA LEU A 27 6.16 -18.26 18.41
C LEU A 27 7.49 -17.82 17.79
N GLU A 28 8.63 -18.30 18.27
CA GLU A 28 9.94 -17.95 17.67
C GLU A 28 9.99 -18.35 16.19
N ARG A 29 9.49 -19.55 15.86
CA ARG A 29 9.39 -20.00 14.47
C ARG A 29 8.46 -19.12 13.63
N ARG A 30 7.39 -18.59 14.21
CA ARG A 30 6.49 -17.64 13.56
C ARG A 30 7.19 -16.30 13.31
N ILE A 31 7.86 -15.76 14.32
CA ILE A 31 8.64 -14.52 14.18
C ILE A 31 9.71 -14.68 13.09
N GLN A 32 10.47 -15.78 13.08
CA GLN A 32 11.46 -16.04 12.03
C GLN A 32 10.84 -16.15 10.62
N ARG A 33 9.60 -16.66 10.49
CA ARG A 33 8.89 -16.67 9.19
C ARG A 33 8.53 -15.26 8.76
N VAL A 34 8.12 -14.39 9.69
CA VAL A 34 7.91 -12.97 9.39
C VAL A 34 9.23 -12.32 8.97
N GLU A 35 10.30 -12.48 9.74
CA GLU A 35 11.63 -11.87 9.51
C GLU A 35 12.29 -12.34 8.20
N ARG A 36 12.02 -13.57 7.75
CA ARG A 36 12.60 -14.15 6.51
C ARG A 36 11.63 -14.18 5.33
N GLY A 37 10.38 -13.78 5.56
CA GLY A 37 9.27 -13.84 4.61
C GLY A 37 9.03 -12.55 3.83
N LEU A 38 9.92 -11.55 3.94
CA LEU A 38 9.74 -10.27 3.28
C LEU A 38 9.76 -10.44 1.76
N LEU A 39 8.65 -10.07 1.13
CA LEU A 39 8.50 -10.02 -0.32
C LEU A 39 8.56 -8.58 -0.77
N SER A 40 9.31 -8.33 -1.86
CA SER A 40 9.49 -6.98 -2.40
C SER A 40 8.16 -6.24 -2.58
N ALA A 41 8.15 -4.95 -2.24
CA ALA A 41 7.01 -4.09 -2.53
C ALA A 41 6.80 -3.93 -4.04
N TYR A 42 7.91 -3.94 -4.80
CA TYR A 42 7.99 -3.74 -6.24
C TYR A 42 8.65 -4.94 -6.95
N ARG A 43 8.24 -5.25 -8.17
CA ARG A 43 8.77 -6.36 -9.00
C ARG A 43 10.19 -6.08 -9.53
N ASP A 44 11.11 -5.65 -8.67
CA ASP A 44 12.50 -5.39 -9.06
C ASP A 44 13.32 -6.70 -9.06
N PRO A 45 13.98 -7.05 -10.18
CA PRO A 45 14.95 -8.13 -10.22
C PRO A 45 16.25 -7.76 -9.46
N PRO A 46 16.95 -8.74 -8.85
CA PRO A 46 16.58 -10.15 -8.77
C PRO A 46 15.60 -10.41 -7.62
N TRP A 47 14.72 -11.40 -7.82
CA TRP A 47 13.76 -11.98 -6.88
C TRP A 47 14.42 -12.66 -5.66
N LYS A 48 15.48 -12.07 -5.11
CA LYS A 48 16.15 -12.56 -3.92
C LYS A 48 15.16 -12.36 -2.77
N ARG A 49 14.71 -13.48 -2.18
CA ARG A 49 14.14 -13.45 -0.83
C ARG A 49 15.24 -12.89 0.06
N MET A 50 14.98 -11.71 0.61
CA MET A 50 15.88 -11.04 1.53
C MET A 50 15.22 -11.08 2.89
N ASP A 51 15.99 -11.40 3.91
CA ASP A 51 15.50 -11.27 5.27
C ASP A 51 15.37 -9.78 5.67
N LEU A 52 14.81 -9.54 6.86
CA LEU A 52 14.58 -8.20 7.37
C LEU A 52 15.87 -7.36 7.42
N ALA A 53 16.98 -7.94 7.88
CA ALA A 53 18.25 -7.23 7.98
C ALA A 53 18.79 -6.85 6.59
N GLU A 54 18.71 -7.77 5.63
CA GLU A 54 19.07 -7.50 4.24
C GLU A 54 18.17 -6.41 3.62
N ARG A 55 16.86 -6.42 3.88
CA ARG A 55 15.92 -5.39 3.40
C ARG A 55 16.16 -4.03 4.03
N MET A 56 16.46 -3.99 5.33
CA MET A 56 16.83 -2.76 6.03
C MET A 56 18.09 -2.14 5.39
N ALA A 57 19.12 -2.94 5.14
CA ALA A 57 20.33 -2.48 4.47
C ALA A 57 20.05 -2.00 3.03
N TYR A 58 19.25 -2.75 2.27
CA TYR A 58 18.91 -2.39 0.89
C TYR A 58 18.16 -1.06 0.78
N HIS A 59 17.23 -0.80 1.70
CA HIS A 59 16.43 0.42 1.71
C HIS A 59 17.10 1.56 2.48
N ASN A 60 18.32 1.41 3.00
CA ASN A 60 18.97 2.39 3.89
C ASN A 60 18.09 2.78 5.09
N VAL A 61 17.48 1.81 5.77
CA VAL A 61 16.66 2.01 6.97
C VAL A 61 17.43 1.46 8.18
N PRO A 62 18.04 2.31 9.03
CA PRO A 62 18.93 1.85 10.09
C PRO A 62 18.25 1.06 11.21
N GLY A 63 16.99 1.37 11.50
CA GLY A 63 16.26 0.84 12.64
C GLY A 63 14.76 0.68 12.38
N VAL A 64 14.20 -0.39 12.93
CA VAL A 64 12.76 -0.68 12.87
C VAL A 64 12.28 -1.36 14.15
N SER A 65 11.08 -0.98 14.62
CA SER A 65 10.37 -1.63 15.71
C SER A 65 9.03 -2.16 15.21
N ILE A 66 8.73 -3.43 15.51
CA ILE A 66 7.54 -4.14 15.04
C ILE A 66 6.81 -4.70 16.26
N ALA A 67 5.53 -4.39 16.42
CA ALA A 67 4.62 -5.02 17.37
C ALA A 67 3.47 -5.69 16.63
N VAL A 68 3.28 -6.99 16.83
CA VAL A 68 2.17 -7.74 16.23
C VAL A 68 1.12 -8.05 17.29
N ILE A 69 -0.12 -7.77 16.93
CA ILE A 69 -1.30 -8.03 17.75
C ILE A 69 -1.97 -9.30 17.24
N ASN A 70 -2.26 -10.22 18.15
CA ASN A 70 -3.04 -11.42 17.88
C ASN A 70 -3.92 -11.73 19.09
N ASP A 71 -5.18 -12.10 18.84
CA ASP A 71 -6.17 -12.38 19.88
C ASP A 71 -6.30 -11.26 20.94
N HIS A 72 -6.41 -10.01 20.45
CA HIS A 72 -6.52 -8.79 21.27
C HIS A 72 -5.36 -8.57 22.25
N GLN A 73 -4.20 -9.15 21.97
CA GLN A 73 -3.00 -9.03 22.80
C GLN A 73 -1.78 -8.78 21.94
N VAL A 74 -0.77 -8.10 22.50
CA VAL A 74 0.54 -8.01 21.86
C VAL A 74 1.17 -9.40 21.92
N GLU A 75 1.24 -10.09 20.78
CA GLU A 75 1.82 -11.43 20.71
C GLU A 75 3.34 -11.36 20.81
N TRP A 76 3.93 -10.35 20.17
CA TRP A 76 5.36 -10.03 20.30
C TRP A 76 5.66 -8.59 19.86
N THR A 77 6.74 -8.05 20.43
CA THR A 77 7.38 -6.80 19.98
C THR A 77 8.88 -7.03 19.84
N ARG A 78 9.48 -6.59 18.73
CA ARG A 78 10.94 -6.63 18.51
C ARG A 78 11.46 -5.36 17.86
N GLY A 79 12.65 -4.96 18.30
CA GLY A 79 13.47 -3.93 17.68
C GLY A 79 14.61 -4.56 16.87
N TYR A 80 14.95 -3.93 15.75
CA TYR A 80 16.01 -4.36 14.84
C TYR A 80 16.83 -3.16 14.41
N GLY A 81 18.14 -3.39 14.22
CA GLY A 81 19.08 -2.35 13.81
C GLY A 81 19.42 -1.39 14.95
N VAL A 82 19.68 -0.13 14.60
CA VAL A 82 20.27 0.86 15.51
C VAL A 82 19.45 2.15 15.60
N LEU A 83 19.58 2.86 16.72
CA LEU A 83 18.96 4.16 16.94
C LEU A 83 19.46 5.21 15.94
N GLU A 84 20.74 5.11 15.55
CA GLU A 84 21.42 6.05 14.67
C GLU A 84 22.48 5.34 13.83
N ALA A 85 22.51 5.63 12.53
CA ALA A 85 23.48 5.08 11.59
C ALA A 85 24.92 5.38 12.03
N GLY A 86 25.78 4.37 11.96
CA GLY A 86 27.18 4.48 12.38
C GLY A 86 27.42 4.37 13.89
N LYS A 87 26.36 4.25 14.70
CA LYS A 87 26.47 3.93 16.13
C LYS A 87 26.01 2.50 16.43
N ASN A 88 26.13 2.07 17.69
CA ASN A 88 25.90 0.68 18.12
C ASN A 88 24.68 0.52 19.04
N GLU A 89 24.03 1.60 19.46
CA GLU A 89 22.85 1.55 20.32
C GLU A 89 21.69 0.88 19.57
N PRO A 90 21.17 -0.25 20.07
CA PRO A 90 20.18 -1.02 19.35
C PRO A 90 18.79 -0.39 19.46
N VAL A 91 17.95 -0.61 18.44
CA VAL A 91 16.50 -0.43 18.60
C VAL A 91 15.98 -1.54 19.52
N THR A 92 15.18 -1.16 20.51
CA THR A 92 14.52 -2.07 21.46
C THR A 92 13.00 -1.84 21.43
N PRO A 93 12.19 -2.70 22.09
CA PRO A 93 10.76 -2.44 22.27
C PRO A 93 10.43 -1.13 23.02
N GLN A 94 11.40 -0.55 23.73
CA GLN A 94 11.28 0.73 24.45
C GLN A 94 11.72 1.94 23.61
N THR A 95 12.29 1.72 22.43
CA THR A 95 12.71 2.82 21.56
C THR A 95 11.48 3.58 21.06
N ILE A 96 11.51 4.90 21.23
CA ILE A 96 10.50 5.80 20.70
C ILE A 96 10.90 6.35 19.33
N PHE A 97 9.91 6.53 18.47
CA PHE A 97 10.05 7.09 17.13
C PHE A 97 9.05 8.22 16.96
N GLN A 98 9.33 9.17 16.07
CA GLN A 98 8.27 10.05 15.58
C GLN A 98 7.27 9.21 14.79
N THR A 99 6.03 9.15 15.28
CA THR A 99 4.98 8.32 14.70
C THR A 99 4.30 9.03 13.53
N GLY A 100 4.43 10.35 13.44
CA GLY A 100 3.72 11.19 12.49
C GLY A 100 2.22 10.97 12.59
N SER A 101 1.55 10.92 11.45
CA SER A 101 0.09 11.00 11.42
C SER A 101 -0.68 9.81 12.00
N ILE A 102 -0.04 8.70 12.42
CA ILE A 102 -0.72 7.67 13.24
C ILE A 102 -1.40 8.30 14.45
N ALA A 103 -0.75 9.30 15.05
CA ALA A 103 -1.23 10.00 16.22
C ALA A 103 -2.56 10.75 16.01
N LYS A 104 -3.01 11.00 14.76
CA LYS A 104 -4.36 11.51 14.48
C LYS A 104 -5.46 10.58 14.99
N LEU A 105 -5.19 9.27 15.09
CA LEU A 105 -6.12 8.32 15.69
C LEU A 105 -6.34 8.62 17.18
N VAL A 106 -5.26 8.96 17.91
CA VAL A 106 -5.35 9.36 19.33
C VAL A 106 -6.13 10.65 19.45
N VAL A 107 -5.83 11.65 18.61
CA VAL A 107 -6.56 12.94 18.59
C VAL A 107 -8.04 12.75 18.27
N ALA A 108 -8.37 11.84 17.35
CA ALA A 108 -9.76 11.51 17.05
C ALA A 108 -10.48 10.87 18.24
N VAL A 109 -9.86 9.90 18.94
CA VAL A 109 -10.43 9.32 20.17
C VAL A 109 -10.71 10.40 21.21
N ILE A 110 -9.78 11.34 21.42
CA ILE A 110 -9.96 12.45 22.36
C ILE A 110 -11.14 13.32 21.93
N ALA A 111 -11.16 13.79 20.67
CA ALA A 111 -12.25 14.64 20.19
C ALA A 111 -13.62 13.96 20.35
N LEU A 112 -13.71 12.67 20.03
CA LEU A 112 -14.92 11.89 20.20
C LEU A 112 -15.29 11.65 21.67
N GLN A 113 -14.33 11.49 22.57
CA GLN A 113 -14.57 11.44 24.01
C GLN A 113 -15.21 12.75 24.51
N TYR A 114 -14.75 13.90 24.03
CA TYR A 114 -15.37 15.19 24.38
C TYR A 114 -16.76 15.37 23.74
N VAL A 115 -17.03 14.72 22.61
CA VAL A 115 -18.39 14.61 22.06
C VAL A 115 -19.28 13.76 22.96
N GLU A 116 -18.83 12.59 23.43
CA GLU A 116 -19.62 11.75 24.34
C GLU A 116 -19.96 12.44 25.67
N ARG A 117 -19.06 13.31 26.14
CA ARG A 117 -19.26 14.12 27.34
C ARG A 117 -20.17 15.34 27.11
N GLY A 118 -20.60 15.59 25.87
CA GLY A 118 -21.43 16.74 25.49
C GLY A 118 -20.69 18.07 25.48
N ALA A 119 -19.35 18.06 25.50
CA ALA A 119 -18.53 19.27 25.44
C ALA A 119 -18.26 19.73 23.99
N LEU A 120 -18.37 18.81 23.04
CA LEU A 120 -18.25 19.06 21.60
C LEU A 120 -19.44 18.43 20.86
N GLU A 121 -19.72 18.94 19.66
CA GLU A 121 -20.73 18.38 18.77
C GLU A 121 -20.11 18.05 17.41
N LEU A 122 -20.47 16.90 16.84
CA LEU A 122 -19.88 16.44 15.58
C LEU A 122 -20.30 17.27 14.38
N ASP A 123 -21.55 17.73 14.37
CA ASP A 123 -22.23 18.24 13.18
C ASP A 123 -22.55 19.74 13.25
N SER A 124 -22.19 20.39 14.37
CA SER A 124 -22.31 21.83 14.54
C SER A 124 -21.09 22.55 13.99
N ASP A 125 -21.28 23.83 13.68
CA ASP A 125 -20.20 24.71 13.25
C ASP A 125 -19.15 24.82 14.36
N VAL A 126 -17.90 24.46 14.06
CA VAL A 126 -16.80 24.49 15.04
C VAL A 126 -16.54 25.88 15.60
N ASN A 127 -16.90 26.93 14.84
CA ASN A 127 -16.78 28.31 15.27
C ASN A 127 -17.66 28.66 16.49
N GLN A 128 -18.67 27.83 16.81
CA GLN A 128 -19.48 27.99 18.01
C GLN A 128 -18.74 27.62 19.30
N SER A 129 -17.73 26.75 19.21
CA SER A 129 -16.93 26.27 20.35
C SER A 129 -15.52 26.84 20.37
N LEU A 130 -15.00 27.25 19.21
CA LEU A 130 -13.73 27.96 19.11
C LEU A 130 -13.83 29.35 19.76
N VAL A 131 -12.77 29.76 20.47
CA VAL A 131 -12.70 31.03 21.20
C VAL A 131 -11.43 31.79 20.87
N SER A 132 -10.26 31.16 20.99
CA SER A 132 -8.98 31.86 20.84
C SER A 132 -8.62 32.14 19.38
N TRP A 133 -9.23 31.41 18.45
CA TRP A 133 -9.11 31.60 17.00
C TRP A 133 -10.36 31.10 16.30
N GLN A 134 -10.76 31.73 15.20
CA GLN A 134 -11.96 31.36 14.44
C GLN A 134 -11.57 30.93 13.04
N VAL A 135 -12.23 29.89 12.51
CA VAL A 135 -12.11 29.55 11.08
C VAL A 135 -12.61 30.75 10.28
N PRO A 136 -11.78 31.39 9.44
CA PRO A 136 -12.22 32.58 8.70
C PRO A 136 -13.38 32.24 7.76
N GLU A 137 -14.48 33.00 7.88
CA GLU A 137 -15.61 32.84 6.97
C GLU A 137 -15.26 33.32 5.55
N ASN A 138 -15.73 32.58 4.56
CA ASN A 138 -15.68 32.90 3.14
C ASN A 138 -16.87 32.27 2.39
N GLU A 139 -16.89 32.40 1.06
CA GLU A 139 -17.96 31.90 0.19
C GLU A 139 -18.27 30.40 0.39
N PHE A 140 -17.25 29.57 0.67
CA PHE A 140 -17.41 28.13 0.86
C PHE A 140 -18.03 27.81 2.22
N THR A 141 -17.57 28.48 3.28
CA THR A 141 -18.10 28.28 4.64
C THR A 141 -19.48 28.91 4.85
N LEU A 142 -19.90 29.81 3.97
CA LEU A 142 -21.25 30.36 3.96
C LEU A 142 -22.26 29.38 3.35
N GLU A 143 -21.81 28.51 2.44
CA GLU A 143 -22.62 27.44 1.86
C GLU A 143 -22.76 26.27 2.85
N GLU A 144 -21.64 25.75 3.34
CA GLU A 144 -21.61 24.63 4.29
C GLU A 144 -20.60 24.92 5.41
N LYS A 145 -20.98 24.68 6.66
CA LYS A 145 -20.12 24.98 7.82
C LYS A 145 -19.01 23.94 8.00
N VAL A 146 -17.89 24.37 8.59
CA VAL A 146 -16.85 23.44 9.05
C VAL A 146 -17.35 22.77 10.32
N THR A 147 -17.40 21.43 10.34
CA THR A 147 -17.85 20.66 11.50
C THR A 147 -16.74 19.74 11.99
N LEU A 148 -16.79 19.31 13.24
CA LEU A 148 -15.80 18.37 13.79
C LEU A 148 -15.79 17.04 13.02
N ARG A 149 -16.97 16.53 12.62
CA ARG A 149 -17.09 15.35 11.73
C ARG A 149 -16.28 15.54 10.46
N ARG A 150 -16.38 16.71 9.83
CA ARG A 150 -15.70 17.02 8.57
C ARG A 150 -14.20 17.21 8.76
N LEU A 151 -13.76 17.75 9.89
CA LEU A 151 -12.33 17.85 10.23
C LEU A 151 -11.70 16.47 10.43
N LEU A 152 -12.32 15.60 11.25
CA LEU A 152 -11.83 14.26 11.55
C LEU A 152 -11.87 13.31 10.34
N SER A 153 -12.78 13.53 9.39
CA SER A 153 -12.89 12.73 8.15
C SER A 153 -12.16 13.33 6.95
N HIS A 154 -11.37 14.40 7.14
CA HIS A 154 -10.68 15.10 6.06
C HIS A 154 -11.61 15.56 4.92
N SER A 155 -12.82 16.01 5.25
CA SER A 155 -13.84 16.49 4.31
C SER A 155 -14.22 17.96 4.52
N ALA A 156 -13.55 18.68 5.43
CA ALA A 156 -13.87 20.07 5.73
C ALA A 156 -13.38 21.10 4.69
N GLY A 157 -12.74 20.68 3.59
CA GLY A 157 -12.19 21.62 2.60
C GLY A 157 -11.04 22.48 3.14
N VAL A 158 -10.35 22.03 4.21
CA VAL A 158 -9.27 22.78 4.87
C VAL A 158 -7.92 22.53 4.18
N THR A 159 -7.11 23.58 4.03
CA THR A 159 -5.79 23.55 3.37
C THR A 159 -4.72 22.91 4.25
N VAL A 160 -3.48 22.86 3.75
CA VAL A 160 -2.29 22.29 4.42
C VAL A 160 -2.40 20.78 4.66
N GLY A 161 -1.77 20.01 3.78
CA GLY A 161 -1.72 18.55 3.88
C GLY A 161 -0.79 18.04 4.98
N GLY A 162 0.45 18.52 5.02
CA GLY A 162 1.45 18.11 5.99
C GLY A 162 2.47 19.22 6.27
N PHE A 163 3.34 18.98 7.25
CA PHE A 163 4.32 19.94 7.76
C PHE A 163 5.72 19.36 7.63
N ARG A 164 6.73 20.22 7.39
CA ARG A 164 8.13 19.80 7.20
C ARG A 164 8.94 19.73 8.50
N GLY A 165 8.36 20.23 9.59
CA GLY A 165 9.05 20.39 10.88
C GLY A 165 10.07 21.52 10.86
N TYR A 166 10.78 21.67 11.98
CA TYR A 166 11.77 22.70 12.23
C TYR A 166 13.10 22.05 12.58
N ALA A 167 14.15 22.40 11.86
CA ALA A 167 15.49 21.88 12.07
C ALA A 167 16.07 22.39 13.41
N LEU A 168 17.13 21.73 13.89
CA LEU A 168 17.83 22.17 15.10
C LEU A 168 18.27 23.63 14.98
N GLY A 169 17.83 24.46 15.94
CA GLY A 169 18.17 25.89 16.00
C GLY A 169 17.24 26.81 15.21
N GLU A 170 16.28 26.28 14.46
CA GLU A 170 15.20 27.10 13.90
C GLU A 170 14.24 27.58 14.99
N GLN A 171 13.60 28.72 14.75
CA GLN A 171 12.53 29.21 15.62
C GLN A 171 11.26 28.42 15.36
N VAL A 172 10.60 28.03 16.44
CA VAL A 172 9.39 27.20 16.42
C VAL A 172 8.18 28.10 16.69
N PRO A 173 7.16 28.09 15.83
CA PRO A 173 5.95 28.90 16.05
C PRO A 173 5.05 28.30 17.13
N ASP A 174 4.18 29.15 17.68
CA ASP A 174 3.01 28.70 18.44
C ASP A 174 1.85 28.28 17.51
N LEU A 175 0.76 27.77 18.12
CA LEU A 175 -0.44 27.32 17.42
C LEU A 175 -1.07 28.43 16.57
N GLN A 176 -1.15 29.65 17.08
CA GLN A 176 -1.80 30.78 16.39
C GLN A 176 -1.00 31.21 15.18
N GLN A 177 0.33 31.26 15.30
CA GLN A 177 1.22 31.53 14.18
C GLN A 177 1.07 30.47 13.08
N ILE A 178 0.92 29.20 13.43
CA ILE A 178 0.67 28.12 12.44
C ILE A 178 -0.69 28.30 11.76
N LEU A 179 -1.76 28.54 12.53
CA LEU A 179 -3.12 28.75 12.00
C LEU A 179 -3.17 29.95 11.03
N ASN A 180 -2.42 31.00 11.34
CA ASN A 180 -2.38 32.24 10.55
C ASN A 180 -1.29 32.24 9.46
N GLY A 181 -0.41 31.24 9.43
CA GLY A 181 0.75 31.21 8.51
C GLY A 181 1.73 32.35 8.78
N GLU A 182 1.83 32.79 10.03
CA GLU A 182 2.68 33.89 10.47
C GLU A 182 4.05 33.35 10.87
N TRP A 183 5.10 34.09 10.49
CA TRP A 183 6.45 33.75 10.89
C TRP A 183 6.58 33.59 12.42
N PRO A 184 7.29 32.55 12.93
CA PRO A 184 8.20 31.66 12.21
C PRO A 184 7.55 30.43 11.58
N ALA A 185 6.21 30.37 11.47
CA ALA A 185 5.55 29.27 10.77
C ALA A 185 6.07 29.12 9.34
N ASN A 186 6.31 27.87 8.94
CA ASN A 186 6.86 27.53 7.64
C ASN A 186 5.82 26.91 6.68
N SER A 187 4.54 27.07 7.02
CA SER A 187 3.37 26.66 6.27
C SER A 187 2.53 27.88 5.87
N PRO A 188 1.75 27.81 4.78
CA PRO A 188 0.77 28.84 4.47
C PRO A 188 -0.36 28.84 5.51
N PRO A 189 -1.15 29.93 5.61
CA PRO A 189 -2.31 30.01 6.48
C PRO A 189 -3.29 28.85 6.26
N ILE A 190 -3.86 28.34 7.36
CA ILE A 190 -4.89 27.30 7.33
C ILE A 190 -6.22 27.96 6.96
N ARG A 191 -6.80 27.57 5.83
CA ARG A 191 -8.01 28.17 5.25
C ARG A 191 -8.93 27.09 4.69
N VAL A 192 -10.19 27.46 4.45
CA VAL A 192 -11.14 26.66 3.67
C VAL A 192 -11.15 27.20 2.25
N ASP A 193 -10.96 26.36 1.24
CA ASP A 193 -10.96 26.76 -0.19
C ASP A 193 -11.87 25.88 -1.05
N THR A 194 -12.68 25.05 -0.39
CA THR A 194 -13.58 24.07 -0.98
C THR A 194 -14.80 23.98 -0.06
N VAL A 195 -16.00 23.86 -0.63
CA VAL A 195 -17.24 23.68 0.14
C VAL A 195 -17.10 22.48 1.08
N PRO A 196 -17.24 22.64 2.40
CA PRO A 196 -17.13 21.53 3.34
C PRO A 196 -18.12 20.40 3.02
N GLY A 197 -17.62 19.17 3.00
CA GLY A 197 -18.39 17.95 2.73
C GLY A 197 -18.42 17.49 1.27
N THR A 198 -17.92 18.29 0.30
CA THR A 198 -18.05 17.93 -1.12
C THR A 198 -16.98 16.97 -1.64
N LEU A 199 -15.83 16.88 -0.98
CA LEU A 199 -14.76 15.96 -1.33
C LEU A 199 -13.88 15.60 -0.14
N HIS A 200 -13.18 14.48 -0.25
CA HIS A 200 -12.10 14.11 0.65
C HIS A 200 -10.79 14.79 0.21
N ARG A 201 -10.17 15.53 1.14
CA ARG A 201 -8.81 16.06 1.01
C ARG A 201 -8.08 15.97 2.34
N TYR A 202 -7.09 15.09 2.40
CA TYR A 202 -6.19 14.96 3.55
C TYR A 202 -5.64 16.32 3.98
N SER A 203 -5.82 16.66 5.25
CA SER A 203 -5.44 17.96 5.81
C SER A 203 -4.90 17.81 7.23
N GLY A 204 -3.61 18.08 7.40
CA GLY A 204 -3.00 18.32 8.71
C GLY A 204 -3.51 19.63 9.32
N GLY A 205 -3.80 20.65 8.50
CA GLY A 205 -4.37 21.91 8.94
C GLY A 205 -5.73 21.75 9.63
N GLY A 206 -6.59 20.86 9.12
CA GLY A 206 -7.87 20.54 9.77
C GLY A 206 -7.69 19.99 11.19
N TYR A 207 -6.65 19.19 11.41
CA TYR A 207 -6.32 18.68 12.74
C TYR A 207 -5.67 19.72 13.66
N MET A 208 -5.08 20.79 13.12
CA MET A 208 -4.68 21.95 13.94
C MET A 208 -5.88 22.72 14.47
N ILE A 209 -6.97 22.79 13.68
CA ILE A 209 -8.25 23.34 14.15
C ILE A 209 -8.81 22.45 15.28
N VAL A 210 -8.69 21.12 15.16
CA VAL A 210 -9.11 20.20 16.24
C VAL A 210 -8.27 20.39 17.51
N GLN A 211 -6.96 20.65 17.39
CA GLN A 211 -6.14 21.02 18.55
C GLN A 211 -6.65 22.30 19.21
N GLN A 212 -6.83 23.38 18.43
CA GLN A 212 -7.33 24.65 18.96
C GLN A 212 -8.69 24.49 19.65
N LEU A 213 -9.58 23.71 19.04
CA LEU A 213 -10.91 23.41 19.57
C LEU A 213 -10.84 22.68 20.91
N LEU A 214 -9.94 21.69 21.03
CA LEU A 214 -9.74 20.97 22.29
C LEU A 214 -9.15 21.89 23.36
N GLU A 215 -8.12 22.69 23.05
CA GLU A 215 -7.53 23.65 24.01
C GLU A 215 -8.55 24.72 24.46
N ASP A 216 -9.42 25.21 23.57
CA ASP A 216 -10.44 26.20 23.91
C ASP A 216 -11.53 25.64 24.82
N VAL A 217 -11.95 24.38 24.59
CA VAL A 217 -13.03 23.75 25.37
C VAL A 217 -12.55 23.26 26.73
N THR A 218 -11.28 22.86 26.86
CA THR A 218 -10.71 22.43 28.15
C THR A 218 -10.07 23.55 28.94
N GLY A 219 -9.52 24.57 28.27
CA GLY A 219 -8.61 25.54 28.88
C GLY A 219 -7.24 24.96 29.25
N GLU A 220 -6.90 23.77 28.73
CA GLU A 220 -5.68 23.03 29.05
C GLU A 220 -4.71 22.97 27.87
N TYR A 221 -3.44 22.73 28.17
CA TYR A 221 -2.42 22.55 27.14
C TYR A 221 -2.54 21.17 26.48
N PHE A 222 -2.44 21.11 25.15
CA PHE A 222 -2.77 19.90 24.39
C PHE A 222 -2.04 18.62 24.82
N PRO A 223 -0.72 18.61 25.12
CA PRO A 223 -0.04 17.44 25.68
C PRO A 223 -0.67 16.92 26.99
N ASP A 224 -1.17 17.78 27.86
CA ASP A 224 -1.87 17.35 29.08
C ASP A 224 -3.22 16.71 28.75
N ILE A 225 -3.99 17.31 27.84
CA ILE A 225 -5.24 16.73 27.33
C ILE A 225 -4.98 15.32 26.77
N THR A 226 -3.95 15.15 25.95
CA THR A 226 -3.62 13.83 25.36
C THR A 226 -3.22 12.81 26.41
N ARG A 227 -2.38 13.24 27.37
CA ARG A 227 -1.87 12.40 28.45
C ARG A 227 -3.01 11.86 29.32
N GLU A 228 -3.89 12.74 29.78
CA GLU A 228 -4.94 12.41 30.75
C GLU A 228 -6.15 11.74 30.10
N SER A 229 -6.47 12.10 28.85
CA SER A 229 -7.66 11.58 28.15
C SER A 229 -7.46 10.17 27.59
N VAL A 230 -6.24 9.86 27.08
CA VAL A 230 -5.97 8.60 26.35
C VAL A 230 -4.68 7.93 26.78
N LEU A 231 -3.54 8.63 26.82
CA LEU A 231 -2.25 7.95 26.99
C LEU A 231 -2.15 7.23 28.35
N GLU A 232 -2.43 7.91 29.46
CA GLU A 232 -2.41 7.29 30.79
C GLU A 232 -3.50 6.22 30.97
N PRO A 233 -4.79 6.48 30.65
CA PRO A 233 -5.86 5.47 30.79
C PRO A 233 -5.61 4.18 29.99
N TRP A 234 -5.04 4.28 28.80
CA TRP A 234 -4.70 3.13 27.97
C TRP A 234 -3.25 2.64 28.17
N GLY A 235 -2.55 3.23 29.12
CA GLY A 235 -1.24 2.82 29.61
C GLY A 235 -0.08 3.16 28.68
N MET A 236 -0.25 3.99 27.65
CA MET A 236 0.78 4.42 26.69
C MET A 236 1.85 5.32 27.36
N THR A 237 2.57 4.77 28.32
CA THR A 237 3.50 5.46 29.24
C THR A 237 4.78 5.97 28.58
N ASP A 238 5.14 5.44 27.41
CA ASP A 238 6.33 5.86 26.66
C ASP A 238 5.96 6.78 25.49
N SER A 239 4.70 7.23 25.43
CA SER A 239 4.17 8.10 24.39
C SER A 239 4.03 9.55 24.87
N THR A 240 4.29 10.51 23.99
CA THR A 240 4.08 11.93 24.28
C THR A 240 3.74 12.73 23.03
N PHE A 241 3.00 13.83 23.21
CA PHE A 241 2.78 14.88 22.20
C PHE A 241 3.61 16.14 22.50
N GLU A 242 4.39 16.16 23.59
CA GLU A 242 5.23 17.29 23.97
C GLU A 242 6.20 17.65 22.83
N SER A 243 6.24 18.94 22.50
CA SER A 243 7.14 19.50 21.50
C SER A 243 7.78 20.77 22.05
N PRO A 244 9.12 20.87 22.15
CA PRO A 244 10.12 19.88 21.72
C PRO A 244 10.13 18.61 22.58
N LEU A 245 10.77 17.54 22.07
CA LEU A 245 10.91 16.27 22.80
C LEU A 245 11.62 16.49 24.16
N PRO A 246 11.01 16.07 25.28
CA PRO A 246 11.59 16.23 26.62
C PRO A 246 12.91 15.49 26.79
N GLU A 247 13.84 16.08 27.55
CA GLU A 247 15.19 15.53 27.75
C GLU A 247 15.18 14.08 28.26
N ARG A 248 14.26 13.76 29.19
CA ARG A 248 14.10 12.42 29.77
C ARG A 248 13.86 11.32 28.73
N LEU A 249 13.27 11.66 27.58
CA LEU A 249 12.91 10.72 26.52
C LEU A 249 13.96 10.65 25.39
N ARG A 250 14.89 11.62 25.31
CA ARG A 250 15.88 11.68 24.23
C ARG A 250 16.83 10.48 24.21
N LEU A 251 17.10 9.87 25.37
CA LEU A 251 18.00 8.72 25.48
C LEU A 251 17.46 7.44 24.85
N ILE A 252 16.14 7.35 24.68
CA ILE A 252 15.46 6.20 24.06
C ILE A 252 14.86 6.55 22.69
N ALA A 253 15.13 7.75 22.18
CA ALA A 253 14.65 8.20 20.88
C ALA A 253 15.56 7.71 19.76
N ALA A 254 14.96 7.15 18.71
CA ALA A 254 15.67 6.90 17.46
C ALA A 254 15.90 8.21 16.71
N SER A 255 17.11 8.43 16.19
CA SER A 255 17.41 9.52 15.26
C SER A 255 16.81 9.21 13.89
N GLY A 256 16.28 10.19 13.18
CA GLY A 256 15.72 10.05 11.83
C GLY A 256 16.81 10.09 10.76
N HIS A 257 16.59 9.38 9.65
CA HIS A 257 17.58 9.26 8.57
C HIS A 257 16.99 9.58 7.20
N ARG A 258 17.76 10.30 6.38
CA ARG A 258 17.39 10.64 5.01
C ARG A 258 17.44 9.40 4.10
N ALA A 259 16.90 9.52 2.89
CA ALA A 259 16.86 8.42 1.92
C ALA A 259 18.24 7.83 1.55
N ASP A 260 19.33 8.56 1.75
CA ASP A 260 20.70 8.08 1.56
C ASP A 260 21.29 7.40 2.81
N GLY A 261 20.53 7.32 3.90
CA GLY A 261 20.94 6.73 5.19
C GLY A 261 21.65 7.73 6.13
N SER A 262 21.85 8.97 5.72
CA SER A 262 22.47 10.00 6.58
C SER A 262 21.53 10.45 7.70
N THR A 263 22.06 10.64 8.91
CA THR A 263 21.30 11.12 10.07
C THR A 263 20.87 12.58 9.88
N ILE A 264 19.63 12.90 10.27
CA ILE A 264 19.15 14.28 10.33
C ILE A 264 20.00 15.08 11.33
N PRO A 265 20.46 16.31 10.99
CA PRO A 265 21.18 17.15 11.93
C PRO A 265 20.40 17.37 13.23
N GLY A 266 21.04 17.11 14.38
CA GLY A 266 20.38 17.16 15.68
C GLY A 266 19.53 15.93 16.03
N GLY A 267 19.50 14.91 15.17
CA GLY A 267 18.77 13.65 15.34
C GLY A 267 17.37 13.68 14.74
N TRP A 268 16.64 14.80 14.84
CA TRP A 268 15.26 14.93 14.36
C TRP A 268 14.85 16.39 14.22
N HIS A 269 13.75 16.63 13.49
CA HIS A 269 13.07 17.92 13.50
C HIS A 269 12.11 18.06 14.70
N THR A 270 11.86 19.29 15.12
CA THR A 270 10.80 19.65 16.06
C THR A 270 9.51 19.92 15.27
N TYR A 271 8.37 19.47 15.78
CA TYR A 271 7.06 19.67 15.14
C TYR A 271 6.08 20.25 16.16
N PRO A 272 5.73 21.54 16.11
CA PRO A 272 4.69 22.12 16.98
C PRO A 272 3.26 21.74 16.57
N GLU A 273 3.09 21.04 15.44
CA GLU A 273 1.78 20.66 14.89
C GLU A 273 1.18 19.43 15.59
N MET A 274 0.86 19.57 16.88
CA MET A 274 0.49 18.47 17.78
C MET A 274 -0.84 17.83 17.41
N GLY A 275 -1.86 18.62 17.06
CA GLY A 275 -3.16 18.12 16.59
C GLY A 275 -3.03 17.25 15.35
N ALA A 276 -2.14 17.63 14.42
CA ALA A 276 -1.85 16.82 13.24
C ALA A 276 -1.09 15.52 13.55
N GLY A 277 -0.73 15.28 14.82
CA GLY A 277 0.05 14.13 15.27
C GLY A 277 1.53 14.22 14.92
N ALA A 278 1.99 15.33 14.33
CA ALA A 278 3.37 15.46 13.87
C ALA A 278 4.38 15.50 15.02
N SER A 279 3.98 16.00 16.20
CA SER A 279 4.83 16.02 17.40
C SER A 279 5.00 14.67 18.08
N ALA A 280 4.16 13.69 17.76
CA ALA A 280 3.97 12.52 18.60
C ALA A 280 5.13 11.53 18.52
N TRP A 281 5.70 11.21 19.70
CA TRP A 281 6.65 10.13 19.89
C TRP A 281 5.98 8.97 20.61
N SER A 282 6.28 7.74 20.19
CA SER A 282 5.71 6.53 20.80
C SER A 282 6.56 5.30 20.50
N THR A 283 6.27 4.22 21.20
CA THR A 283 6.76 2.87 20.91
C THR A 283 5.73 2.10 20.06
N SER A 284 6.18 1.05 19.37
CA SER A 284 5.27 0.13 18.68
C SER A 284 4.33 -0.59 19.66
N SER A 285 4.79 -0.85 20.89
CA SER A 285 4.01 -1.46 21.97
C SER A 285 2.87 -0.56 22.46
N ASP A 286 3.10 0.74 22.63
CA ASP A 286 2.08 1.70 23.07
C ASP A 286 0.97 1.85 22.04
N LEU A 287 1.35 2.04 20.78
CA LEU A 287 0.40 2.10 19.67
C LEU A 287 -0.34 0.77 19.46
N ALA A 288 0.30 -0.37 19.75
CA ALA A 288 -0.39 -1.66 19.70
C ALA A 288 -1.45 -1.76 20.82
N ARG A 289 -1.15 -1.25 22.01
CA ARG A 289 -2.12 -1.15 23.11
C ARG A 289 -3.28 -0.21 22.77
N PHE A 290 -3.00 0.94 22.17
CA PHE A 290 -4.03 1.83 21.62
C PHE A 290 -4.96 1.07 20.66
N ALA A 291 -4.39 0.36 19.67
CA ALA A 291 -5.17 -0.40 18.70
C ALA A 291 -6.02 -1.48 19.38
N ILE A 292 -5.48 -2.22 20.35
CA ILE A 292 -6.20 -3.22 21.12
C ILE A 292 -7.42 -2.60 21.84
N ARG A 293 -7.25 -1.43 22.47
CA ARG A 293 -8.35 -0.75 23.19
C ARG A 293 -9.47 -0.33 22.25
N VAL A 294 -9.12 0.21 21.07
CA VAL A 294 -10.10 0.51 20.02
C VAL A 294 -10.83 -0.75 19.55
N MET A 295 -10.11 -1.86 19.31
CA MET A 295 -10.73 -3.13 18.90
C MET A 295 -11.65 -3.70 19.98
N GLN A 296 -11.25 -3.67 21.25
CA GLN A 296 -12.07 -4.10 22.37
C GLN A 296 -13.34 -3.25 22.50
N SER A 297 -13.21 -1.93 22.39
CA SER A 297 -14.37 -1.03 22.41
C SER A 297 -15.33 -1.31 21.25
N TYR A 298 -14.81 -1.52 20.03
CA TYR A 298 -15.63 -1.94 18.88
C TYR A 298 -16.35 -3.27 19.12
N ALA A 299 -15.72 -4.22 19.82
CA ALA A 299 -16.28 -5.52 20.17
C ALA A 299 -17.28 -5.49 21.36
N GLY A 300 -17.67 -4.30 21.85
CA GLY A 300 -18.58 -4.16 22.99
C GLY A 300 -17.92 -4.22 24.36
N GLN A 301 -16.58 -4.30 24.42
CA GLN A 301 -15.78 -4.32 25.64
C GLN A 301 -15.13 -2.94 25.88
N SER A 302 -15.93 -1.88 25.77
CA SER A 302 -15.45 -0.51 25.99
C SER A 302 -15.11 -0.23 27.45
N ASP A 303 -14.15 0.66 27.67
CA ASP A 303 -13.84 1.24 28.98
C ASP A 303 -14.38 2.69 29.08
N SER A 304 -13.93 3.45 30.08
CA SER A 304 -14.37 4.83 30.30
C SER A 304 -13.80 5.85 29.32
N VAL A 305 -12.88 5.45 28.41
CA VAL A 305 -12.25 6.39 27.48
C VAL A 305 -13.15 6.69 26.30
N LEU A 306 -13.70 5.66 25.66
CA LEU A 306 -14.58 5.81 24.49
C LEU A 306 -15.58 4.66 24.45
N SER A 307 -16.88 4.95 24.38
CA SER A 307 -17.90 3.90 24.33
C SER A 307 -17.86 3.08 23.04
N SER A 308 -18.52 1.92 23.07
CA SER A 308 -18.66 1.08 21.89
C SER A 308 -19.41 1.79 20.74
N SER A 309 -20.46 2.57 21.05
CA SER A 309 -21.24 3.26 20.01
C SER A 309 -20.43 4.35 19.32
N MET A 310 -19.64 5.10 20.08
CA MET A 310 -18.78 6.14 19.51
C MET A 310 -17.59 5.53 18.77
N THR A 311 -17.06 4.40 19.24
CA THR A 311 -16.03 3.65 18.51
C THR A 311 -16.57 3.10 17.19
N ILE A 312 -17.79 2.59 17.16
CA ILE A 312 -18.46 2.21 15.91
C ILE A 312 -18.62 3.43 14.99
N GLN A 313 -18.98 4.59 15.52
CA GLN A 313 -19.07 5.83 14.73
C GLN A 313 -17.71 6.25 14.17
N MET A 314 -16.63 6.15 14.96
CA MET A 314 -15.25 6.39 14.53
C MET A 314 -14.85 5.50 13.36
N LEU A 315 -15.27 4.23 13.43
CA LEU A 315 -14.97 3.17 12.47
C LEU A 315 -16.07 2.97 11.40
N THR A 316 -16.95 3.96 11.23
CA THR A 316 -17.94 4.00 10.14
C THR A 316 -17.45 4.95 9.05
N THR A 317 -17.54 4.52 7.79
CA THR A 317 -17.17 5.35 6.64
C THR A 317 -18.00 6.62 6.60
N GLN A 318 -17.32 7.77 6.56
CA GLN A 318 -17.92 9.10 6.43
C GLN A 318 -17.89 9.57 4.98
N ILE A 319 -16.73 9.46 4.33
CA ILE A 319 -16.51 9.79 2.92
C ILE A 319 -15.41 8.88 2.35
N ASP A 320 -15.55 8.44 1.10
CA ASP A 320 -14.64 7.47 0.46
C ASP A 320 -14.34 6.23 1.33
N LYS A 321 -13.17 6.23 1.97
CA LYS A 321 -12.65 5.18 2.85
C LYS A 321 -12.29 5.73 4.22
N LEU A 322 -12.73 6.93 4.58
CA LEU A 322 -12.29 7.60 5.80
C LEU A 322 -13.37 7.47 6.87
N GLY A 323 -12.95 7.06 8.07
CA GLY A 323 -13.72 7.18 9.29
C GLY A 323 -13.54 8.57 9.92
N LEU A 324 -13.71 8.64 11.23
CA LEU A 324 -13.33 9.82 12.03
C LEU A 324 -11.91 9.61 12.55
N GLY A 325 -10.93 9.93 11.72
CA GLY A 325 -9.50 9.70 11.98
C GLY A 325 -8.86 8.60 11.13
N PRO A 326 -9.34 7.34 11.17
CA PRO A 326 -8.69 6.27 10.43
C PRO A 326 -9.08 6.22 8.95
N GLU A 327 -8.19 5.64 8.15
CA GLU A 327 -8.59 4.99 6.90
C GLU A 327 -9.24 3.64 7.23
N LEU A 328 -10.31 3.31 6.53
CA LEU A 328 -11.12 2.11 6.68
C LEU A 328 -11.07 1.30 5.40
N TYR A 329 -10.85 0.00 5.57
CA TYR A 329 -10.78 -0.94 4.48
C TYR A 329 -11.72 -2.09 4.81
N ASP A 330 -12.82 -2.16 4.08
CA ASP A 330 -13.82 -3.21 4.23
C ASP A 330 -13.76 -4.16 3.02
N ASP A 331 -13.70 -5.45 3.33
CA ASP A 331 -13.73 -6.52 2.35
C ASP A 331 -15.11 -7.23 2.30
N GLY A 332 -16.09 -6.74 3.06
CA GLY A 332 -17.41 -7.33 3.22
C GLY A 332 -17.46 -8.51 4.22
N GLY A 333 -16.46 -8.66 5.10
CA GLY A 333 -16.34 -9.77 6.04
C GLY A 333 -15.48 -9.49 7.27
N ASP A 334 -14.72 -10.50 7.70
CA ASP A 334 -13.85 -10.42 8.89
C ASP A 334 -12.49 -9.76 8.62
N LEU A 335 -12.23 -9.27 7.39
CA LEU A 335 -11.02 -8.48 7.08
C LEU A 335 -11.31 -6.98 7.03
N PHE A 336 -12.44 -6.53 7.58
CA PHE A 336 -12.58 -5.12 7.94
C PHE A 336 -11.43 -4.71 8.86
N TYR A 337 -10.66 -3.69 8.44
CA TYR A 337 -9.60 -3.11 9.25
C TYR A 337 -9.58 -1.59 9.16
N PHE A 338 -9.08 -0.97 10.22
CA PHE A 338 -8.69 0.42 10.22
C PHE A 338 -7.16 0.54 10.16
N ALA A 339 -6.69 1.59 9.52
CA ALA A 339 -5.28 1.86 9.38
C ALA A 339 -4.99 3.36 9.38
N HIS A 340 -3.75 3.70 9.70
CA HIS A 340 -3.24 5.05 9.44
C HIS A 340 -1.73 4.97 9.17
N PRO A 341 -1.22 5.42 8.00
CA PRO A 341 0.22 5.58 7.78
C PRO A 341 0.72 6.87 8.43
N GLY A 342 1.96 6.88 8.89
CA GLY A 342 2.62 8.08 9.39
C GLY A 342 3.97 8.33 8.73
N ALA A 343 4.35 9.59 8.67
CA ALA A 343 5.67 10.02 8.22
C ALA A 343 5.98 11.39 8.79
N ASN A 344 7.25 11.57 9.16
CA ASN A 344 7.93 12.85 9.38
C ASN A 344 9.28 12.74 8.66
N ASP A 345 10.01 13.84 8.50
CA ASP A 345 11.37 13.78 7.92
C ASP A 345 12.24 12.78 8.71
N GLY A 346 12.75 11.76 8.03
CA GLY A 346 13.55 10.69 8.62
C GLY A 346 12.77 9.58 9.33
N TYR A 347 11.44 9.51 9.23
CA TYR A 347 10.63 8.48 9.87
C TYR A 347 9.47 8.03 8.98
N ALA A 348 9.14 6.74 9.05
CA ALA A 348 7.93 6.20 8.43
C ALA A 348 7.30 5.14 9.32
N SER A 349 5.98 5.10 9.35
CA SER A 349 5.24 4.24 10.25
C SER A 349 3.92 3.78 9.66
N ILE A 350 3.37 2.70 10.22
CA ILE A 350 2.03 2.20 9.92
C ILE A 350 1.41 1.55 11.16
N LEU A 351 0.11 1.77 11.35
CA LEU A 351 -0.75 0.99 12.23
C LEU A 351 -1.85 0.36 11.37
N ILE A 352 -2.08 -0.95 11.54
CA ILE A 352 -3.19 -1.70 10.95
C ILE A 352 -3.84 -2.53 12.05
N ALA A 353 -5.17 -2.52 12.15
CA ALA A 353 -5.91 -3.29 13.13
C ALA A 353 -7.24 -3.80 12.60
N TYR A 354 -7.48 -5.10 12.77
CA TYR A 354 -8.66 -5.85 12.34
C TYR A 354 -9.57 -6.09 13.56
N PRO A 355 -10.51 -5.19 13.87
CA PRO A 355 -11.28 -5.25 15.11
C PRO A 355 -12.11 -6.54 15.25
N LYS A 356 -12.61 -7.11 14.16
CA LYS A 356 -13.34 -8.39 14.20
C LYS A 356 -12.44 -9.60 14.53
N ARG A 357 -11.15 -9.52 14.18
CA ARG A 357 -10.18 -10.61 14.39
C ARG A 357 -9.35 -10.46 15.66
N GLY A 358 -9.32 -9.27 16.27
CA GLY A 358 -8.37 -8.95 17.33
C GLY A 358 -6.92 -9.04 16.87
N GLN A 359 -6.65 -8.76 15.61
CA GLN A 359 -5.32 -8.86 15.00
C GLN A 359 -4.85 -7.52 14.46
N GLY A 360 -3.54 -7.32 14.34
CA GLY A 360 -3.00 -6.07 13.81
C GLY A 360 -1.48 -6.02 13.86
N VAL A 361 -0.91 -4.94 13.34
CA VAL A 361 0.53 -4.68 13.42
C VAL A 361 0.79 -3.18 13.50
N VAL A 362 1.79 -2.82 14.30
CA VAL A 362 2.41 -1.50 14.33
C VAL A 362 3.87 -1.63 13.92
N ILE A 363 4.31 -0.78 12.98
CA ILE A 363 5.69 -0.75 12.52
C ILE A 363 6.16 0.69 12.53
N LEU A 364 7.30 0.94 13.20
CA LEU A 364 7.95 2.24 13.29
C LEU A 364 9.36 2.11 12.72
N THR A 365 9.75 3.00 11.81
CA THR A 365 11.08 3.02 11.19
C THR A 365 11.71 4.40 11.33
N ASN A 366 13.03 4.46 11.43
CA ASN A 366 13.77 5.72 11.51
C ASN A 366 14.47 6.08 10.19
N GLY A 367 13.81 5.92 9.05
CA GLY A 367 14.33 6.44 7.78
C GLY A 367 13.26 6.77 6.74
N ASP A 368 13.55 7.70 5.83
CA ASP A 368 12.64 8.15 4.75
C ASP A 368 12.15 7.00 3.86
N ASN A 369 13.03 6.03 3.59
CA ASN A 369 12.70 4.84 2.79
C ASN A 369 11.90 3.79 3.58
N GLY A 370 11.63 4.03 4.86
CA GLY A 370 10.92 3.13 5.76
C GLY A 370 9.53 2.75 5.28
N ARG A 371 8.88 3.59 4.45
CA ARG A 371 7.60 3.26 3.81
C ARG A 371 7.67 2.03 2.93
N THR A 372 8.75 1.87 2.18
CA THR A 372 8.94 0.69 1.33
C THR A 372 9.17 -0.54 2.20
N LEU A 373 10.03 -0.41 3.22
CA LEU A 373 10.32 -1.50 4.16
C LEU A 373 9.07 -1.99 4.91
N TRP A 374 8.30 -1.10 5.54
CA TRP A 374 7.15 -1.54 6.32
C TRP A 374 6.08 -2.19 5.46
N ARG A 375 5.94 -1.83 4.18
CA ARG A 375 5.01 -2.53 3.27
C ARG A 375 5.40 -3.98 3.07
N GLU A 376 6.69 -4.28 2.98
CA GLU A 376 7.21 -5.64 2.84
C GLU A 376 7.02 -6.44 4.13
N ILE A 377 7.20 -5.79 5.29
CA ILE A 377 6.91 -6.37 6.60
C ILE A 377 5.41 -6.66 6.74
N VAL A 378 4.51 -5.71 6.42
CA VAL A 378 3.06 -5.90 6.45
C VAL A 378 2.65 -7.08 5.58
N LYS A 379 3.20 -7.23 4.37
CA LYS A 379 2.94 -8.40 3.51
C LYS A 379 3.35 -9.70 4.21
N SER A 380 4.54 -9.73 4.80
CA SER A 380 5.05 -10.92 5.51
C SER A 380 4.16 -11.30 6.70
N VAL A 381 3.76 -10.30 7.52
CA VAL A 381 2.82 -10.48 8.62
C VAL A 381 1.45 -10.95 8.11
N SER A 382 0.94 -10.33 7.04
CA SER A 382 -0.37 -10.68 6.46
C SER A 382 -0.44 -12.14 6.01
N ILE A 383 0.65 -12.67 5.45
CA ILE A 383 0.76 -14.09 5.06
C ILE A 383 0.78 -14.98 6.29
N GLU A 384 1.62 -14.66 7.28
CA GLU A 384 1.80 -15.48 8.48
C GLU A 384 0.55 -15.52 9.38
N TYR A 385 -0.19 -14.41 9.47
CA TYR A 385 -1.39 -14.27 10.30
C TYR A 385 -2.70 -14.45 9.52
N GLY A 386 -2.63 -14.75 8.22
CA GLY A 386 -3.80 -15.10 7.40
C GLY A 386 -4.75 -13.94 7.10
N TRP A 387 -4.24 -12.71 6.95
CA TRP A 387 -5.03 -11.51 6.63
C TRP A 387 -5.36 -11.39 5.14
N VAL A 388 -4.68 -12.16 4.29
CA VAL A 388 -5.01 -12.21 2.87
C VAL A 388 -6.25 -13.10 2.71
N LYS A 389 -7.31 -12.59 2.04
CA LYS A 389 -8.43 -13.45 1.63
C LYS A 389 -7.88 -14.68 0.94
N ASP A 390 -8.49 -15.81 1.24
CA ASP A 390 -8.10 -17.11 0.75
C ASP A 390 -8.35 -17.27 -0.75
N TYR A 391 -7.56 -16.57 -1.55
CA TYR A 391 -7.29 -16.89 -2.95
C TYR A 391 -5.87 -17.45 -3.10
N THR A 392 -5.11 -17.56 -1.99
CA THR A 392 -3.67 -17.87 -1.99
C THR A 392 -3.30 -19.21 -1.32
N ILE A 393 -4.17 -19.82 -0.48
CA ILE A 393 -4.02 -21.27 -0.21
C ILE A 393 -4.21 -22.09 -1.50
N LEU A 394 -4.84 -21.51 -2.54
CA LEU A 394 -4.81 -22.05 -3.89
C LEU A 394 -3.37 -22.17 -4.43
N TYR A 395 -2.52 -21.14 -4.37
CA TYR A 395 -1.19 -21.23 -5.01
C TYR A 395 -0.16 -22.05 -4.23
N THR A 396 -0.15 -22.05 -2.90
CA THR A 396 0.85 -22.84 -2.15
C THR A 396 0.47 -24.33 -2.10
N SER A 397 -0.82 -24.64 -1.99
CA SER A 397 -1.30 -26.03 -2.04
C SER A 397 -1.27 -26.57 -3.46
N ILE A 398 -1.53 -25.75 -4.48
CA ILE A 398 -1.31 -26.12 -5.89
C ILE A 398 0.18 -26.20 -6.19
N THR A 399 1.07 -25.36 -5.66
CA THR A 399 2.52 -25.48 -5.90
C THR A 399 3.11 -26.71 -5.20
N ILE A 400 2.69 -27.04 -3.98
CA ILE A 400 3.13 -28.26 -3.29
C ILE A 400 2.49 -29.51 -3.91
N ALA A 401 1.21 -29.47 -4.29
CA ALA A 401 0.57 -30.55 -5.04
C ALA A 401 1.15 -30.69 -6.45
N ILE A 402 1.56 -29.61 -7.11
CA ILE A 402 2.28 -29.60 -8.39
C ILE A 402 3.69 -30.10 -8.18
N ILE A 403 4.42 -29.76 -7.13
CA ILE A 403 5.78 -30.28 -6.90
C ILE A 403 5.73 -31.78 -6.57
N LEU A 404 4.76 -32.23 -5.75
CA LEU A 404 4.58 -33.64 -5.42
C LEU A 404 3.98 -34.44 -6.59
N ALA A 405 3.07 -33.85 -7.36
CA ALA A 405 2.57 -34.43 -8.61
C ALA A 405 3.65 -34.41 -9.69
N VAL A 406 4.49 -33.39 -9.82
CA VAL A 406 5.61 -33.30 -10.78
C VAL A 406 6.72 -34.25 -10.38
N ALA A 407 7.02 -34.42 -9.09
CA ALA A 407 7.96 -35.45 -8.63
C ALA A 407 7.39 -36.87 -8.88
N GLY A 408 6.11 -37.11 -8.56
CA GLY A 408 5.42 -38.38 -8.85
C GLY A 408 5.27 -38.66 -10.35
N ILE A 409 4.98 -37.64 -11.15
CA ILE A 409 4.85 -37.68 -12.61
C ILE A 409 6.22 -37.77 -13.27
N LEU A 410 7.30 -37.19 -12.75
CA LEU A 410 8.66 -37.37 -13.28
C LEU A 410 9.19 -38.78 -12.99
N ILE A 411 8.84 -39.34 -11.83
CA ILE A 411 9.12 -40.74 -11.48
C ILE A 411 8.28 -41.69 -12.37
N LEU A 412 7.04 -41.34 -12.72
CA LEU A 412 6.18 -42.11 -13.63
C LEU A 412 6.43 -41.84 -15.13
N ARG A 413 6.97 -40.67 -15.53
CA ARG A 413 7.27 -40.27 -16.93
C ARG A 413 8.66 -40.66 -17.39
N ARG A 414 9.63 -40.94 -16.48
CA ARG A 414 10.83 -41.70 -16.85
C ARG A 414 10.48 -43.12 -17.36
N ALA A 415 9.29 -43.62 -17.02
CA ALA A 415 8.80 -44.92 -17.49
C ALA A 415 7.93 -44.85 -18.76
N ARG A 416 7.44 -43.67 -19.18
CA ARG A 416 6.64 -43.49 -20.40
C ARG A 416 6.76 -42.04 -20.91
N ALA A 417 7.69 -41.81 -21.82
CA ALA A 417 7.64 -40.64 -22.68
C ALA A 417 6.91 -40.98 -23.99
N PRO A 418 5.84 -40.27 -24.34
CA PRO A 418 5.48 -40.03 -25.72
C PRO A 418 5.84 -38.59 -26.14
N SER A 419 6.08 -38.49 -27.44
CA SER A 419 6.53 -37.38 -28.27
C SER A 419 5.78 -36.05 -28.17
N SER A 420 6.51 -34.99 -28.50
CA SER A 420 6.04 -33.71 -29.02
C SER A 420 5.03 -33.85 -30.17
N SER A 421 3.80 -33.36 -30.00
CA SER A 421 2.86 -32.89 -31.04
C SER A 421 1.47 -32.67 -30.42
N GLY A 422 0.80 -31.54 -30.69
CA GLY A 422 -0.62 -31.44 -30.33
C GLY A 422 -1.32 -30.07 -30.25
N PHE A 423 -0.86 -28.99 -30.89
CA PHE A 423 -1.71 -27.81 -31.10
C PHE A 423 -1.46 -27.24 -32.50
N ASP A 424 -2.49 -27.25 -33.35
CA ASP A 424 -2.31 -26.98 -34.80
C ASP A 424 -2.30 -25.49 -35.17
N ASP A 425 -2.74 -24.57 -34.28
CA ASP A 425 -2.71 -23.12 -34.55
C ASP A 425 -2.80 -22.26 -33.26
N PRO A 426 -1.66 -21.75 -32.73
CA PRO A 426 -1.63 -20.86 -31.56
C PRO A 426 -2.42 -19.56 -31.71
N LYS A 427 -2.42 -18.96 -32.90
CA LYS A 427 -3.06 -17.66 -33.15
C LYS A 427 -4.57 -17.79 -33.15
N ARG A 428 -5.08 -18.85 -33.78
CA ARG A 428 -6.51 -19.18 -33.76
C ARG A 428 -7.02 -19.46 -32.35
N LEU A 429 -6.21 -20.07 -31.50
CA LEU A 429 -6.56 -20.28 -30.09
C LEU A 429 -6.75 -18.95 -29.35
N VAL A 430 -5.83 -18.00 -29.55
CA VAL A 430 -5.88 -16.65 -28.97
C VAL A 430 -7.07 -15.86 -29.49
N GLU A 431 -7.29 -15.85 -30.80
CA GLU A 431 -8.45 -15.21 -31.45
C GLU A 431 -9.77 -15.70 -30.84
N GLN A 432 -9.99 -17.02 -30.82
CA GLN A 432 -11.19 -17.61 -30.24
C GLN A 432 -11.32 -17.40 -28.73
N GLY A 433 -10.20 -17.29 -28.03
CA GLY A 433 -10.18 -16.94 -26.62
C GLY A 433 -10.69 -15.52 -26.40
N TYR A 434 -10.10 -14.54 -27.09
CA TYR A 434 -10.46 -13.12 -26.91
C TYR A 434 -11.84 -12.81 -27.44
N ASP A 435 -12.32 -13.49 -28.49
CA ASP A 435 -13.71 -13.39 -28.94
C ASP A 435 -14.71 -13.83 -27.85
N ARG A 436 -14.37 -14.86 -27.07
CA ARG A 436 -15.24 -15.35 -25.97
C ARG A 436 -15.25 -14.42 -24.76
N VAL A 437 -14.12 -13.78 -24.45
CA VAL A 437 -13.97 -12.97 -23.24
C VAL A 437 -13.96 -11.46 -23.50
N ALA A 438 -14.30 -11.01 -24.72
CA ALA A 438 -14.15 -9.62 -25.12
C ALA A 438 -14.80 -8.62 -24.15
N HIS A 439 -16.04 -8.87 -23.74
CA HIS A 439 -16.74 -8.03 -22.77
C HIS A 439 -16.18 -8.13 -21.35
N ASP A 440 -15.81 -9.34 -20.91
CA ASP A 440 -15.24 -9.54 -19.57
C ASP A 440 -13.87 -8.87 -19.45
N TYR A 441 -13.07 -8.94 -20.51
CA TYR A 441 -11.79 -8.26 -20.63
C TYR A 441 -11.97 -6.74 -20.68
N ALA A 442 -12.89 -6.21 -21.48
CA ALA A 442 -13.18 -4.78 -21.53
C ALA A 442 -13.65 -4.22 -20.17
N ARG A 443 -14.45 -4.97 -19.41
CA ARG A 443 -14.84 -4.60 -18.04
C ARG A 443 -13.63 -4.60 -17.10
N LEU A 444 -12.80 -5.65 -17.15
CA LEU A 444 -11.57 -5.72 -16.35
C LEU A 444 -10.65 -4.53 -16.64
N GLU A 445 -10.55 -4.14 -17.91
CA GLU A 445 -9.78 -2.99 -18.37
C GLU A 445 -10.29 -1.67 -17.80
N GLY A 446 -11.62 -1.48 -17.74
CA GLY A 446 -12.23 -0.29 -17.12
C GLY A 446 -12.12 -0.23 -15.60
N GLU A 447 -12.11 -1.37 -14.91
CA GLU A 447 -12.03 -1.45 -13.44
C GLU A 447 -10.59 -1.38 -12.90
N THR A 448 -9.60 -1.69 -13.74
CA THR A 448 -8.20 -1.85 -13.33
C THR A 448 -7.34 -0.64 -13.65
N LYS A 449 -6.58 -0.14 -12.67
CA LYS A 449 -5.59 0.93 -12.86
C LYS A 449 -4.26 0.35 -13.35
N TRP A 450 -4.16 0.10 -14.66
CA TRP A 450 -2.94 -0.47 -15.24
C TRP A 450 -1.76 0.51 -15.27
N PRO A 451 -0.53 0.08 -14.93
CA PRO A 451 0.67 0.93 -15.01
C PRO A 451 0.96 1.48 -16.42
N ARG A 452 0.51 0.80 -17.48
CA ARG A 452 0.77 1.18 -18.89
C ARG A 452 0.29 2.59 -19.22
N MET A 453 -0.83 3.04 -18.63
CA MET A 453 -1.40 4.36 -18.90
C MET A 453 -0.50 5.51 -18.48
N ARG A 454 0.33 5.33 -17.45
CA ARG A 454 1.34 6.33 -17.05
C ARG A 454 2.38 6.53 -18.15
N TRP A 455 2.86 5.44 -18.74
CA TRP A 455 3.90 5.47 -19.76
C TRP A 455 3.35 5.92 -21.11
N LEU A 456 2.12 5.50 -21.45
CA LEU A 456 1.41 5.98 -22.63
C LEU A 456 1.31 7.51 -22.60
N ARG A 457 0.76 8.10 -21.53
CA ARG A 457 0.66 9.56 -21.38
C ARG A 457 2.01 10.26 -21.49
N LYS A 458 3.06 9.67 -20.89
CA LYS A 458 4.41 10.23 -21.00
C LYS A 458 4.89 10.26 -22.45
N MET A 459 4.67 9.20 -23.22
CA MET A 459 5.03 9.15 -24.64
C MET A 459 4.19 10.12 -25.48
N LEU A 460 2.87 10.18 -25.26
CA LEU A 460 1.97 11.06 -26.01
C LEU A 460 2.33 12.54 -25.81
N ASN A 461 2.76 12.95 -24.62
CA ASN A 461 3.22 14.31 -24.35
C ASN A 461 4.50 14.72 -25.11
N GLU A 462 5.24 13.75 -25.67
CA GLU A 462 6.41 14.01 -26.52
C GLU A 462 6.05 14.07 -28.01
N LEU A 463 4.79 13.79 -28.37
CA LEU A 463 4.30 13.82 -29.75
C LEU A 463 3.63 15.15 -30.06
N ASP A 464 3.75 15.61 -31.31
CA ASP A 464 2.99 16.76 -31.78
C ASP A 464 1.48 16.41 -31.86
N PRO A 465 0.57 17.34 -31.54
CA PRO A 465 -0.86 17.13 -31.73
C PRO A 465 -1.19 16.70 -33.17
N GLY A 466 -2.06 15.70 -33.31
CA GLY A 466 -2.41 15.10 -34.59
C GLY A 466 -1.43 14.05 -35.12
N SER A 467 -0.38 13.71 -34.36
CA SER A 467 0.50 12.56 -34.64
C SER A 467 -0.27 11.27 -34.89
N SER A 468 0.32 10.34 -35.65
CA SER A 468 -0.29 9.06 -36.04
C SER A 468 0.29 7.94 -35.19
N VAL A 469 -0.55 7.27 -34.40
CA VAL A 469 -0.16 6.23 -33.44
C VAL A 469 -0.79 4.90 -33.85
N LEU A 470 0.02 3.84 -33.91
CA LEU A 470 -0.41 2.47 -34.14
C LEU A 470 -0.48 1.72 -32.81
N ASP A 471 -1.62 1.07 -32.49
CA ASP A 471 -1.75 0.14 -31.37
C ASP A 471 -1.86 -1.31 -31.89
N LEU A 472 -0.87 -2.14 -31.57
CA LEU A 472 -0.81 -3.55 -31.92
C LEU A 472 -1.32 -4.42 -30.76
N GLY A 473 -2.46 -5.06 -30.98
CA GLY A 473 -3.25 -5.75 -29.95
C GLY A 473 -4.12 -4.76 -29.18
N CYS A 474 -4.85 -3.91 -29.89
CA CYS A 474 -5.57 -2.77 -29.30
C CYS A 474 -6.73 -3.16 -28.38
N GLY A 475 -7.17 -4.43 -28.39
CA GLY A 475 -8.32 -4.89 -27.62
C GLY A 475 -9.57 -4.06 -27.93
N ALA A 476 -10.32 -3.73 -26.88
CA ALA A 476 -11.53 -2.91 -26.96
C ALA A 476 -11.24 -1.40 -27.09
N GLY A 477 -9.98 -0.99 -27.22
CA GLY A 477 -9.52 0.40 -27.34
C GLY A 477 -9.59 1.25 -26.06
N ASP A 478 -10.56 1.04 -25.18
CA ASP A 478 -10.61 1.71 -23.86
C ASP A 478 -9.69 0.97 -22.86
N PRO A 479 -8.76 1.64 -22.16
CA PRO A 479 -8.51 3.09 -22.11
C PRO A 479 -7.39 3.64 -23.00
N ALA A 480 -6.61 2.80 -23.68
CA ALA A 480 -5.40 3.24 -24.38
C ALA A 480 -5.74 4.13 -25.60
N ASP A 481 -6.56 3.62 -26.52
CA ASP A 481 -6.95 4.33 -27.74
C ASP A 481 -7.89 5.50 -27.47
N VAL A 482 -8.69 5.43 -26.41
CA VAL A 482 -9.47 6.59 -25.92
C VAL A 482 -8.53 7.73 -25.54
N GLU A 483 -7.43 7.43 -24.85
CA GLU A 483 -6.44 8.42 -24.47
C GLU A 483 -5.66 8.96 -25.68
N ILE A 484 -5.24 8.07 -26.59
CA ILE A 484 -4.54 8.47 -27.83
C ILE A 484 -5.44 9.39 -28.67
N ALA A 485 -6.71 9.03 -28.85
CA ALA A 485 -7.66 9.75 -29.67
C ALA A 485 -8.04 11.15 -29.15
N ARG A 486 -7.63 11.52 -27.92
CA ARG A 486 -7.84 12.88 -27.39
C ARG A 486 -7.15 13.94 -28.24
N GLU A 487 -5.91 13.66 -28.65
CA GLU A 487 -5.06 14.64 -29.36
C GLU A 487 -4.38 14.06 -30.60
N HIS A 488 -4.43 12.74 -30.83
CA HIS A 488 -3.71 12.06 -31.90
C HIS A 488 -4.63 11.14 -32.72
N ARG A 489 -4.17 10.71 -33.90
CA ARG A 489 -4.88 9.74 -34.74
C ARG A 489 -4.46 8.33 -34.37
N VAL A 490 -5.42 7.47 -34.07
CA VAL A 490 -5.14 6.08 -33.69
C VAL A 490 -5.52 5.10 -34.81
N THR A 491 -4.62 4.16 -35.10
CA THR A 491 -4.91 2.95 -35.87
C THR A 491 -4.69 1.75 -34.96
N GLY A 492 -5.74 0.99 -34.68
CA GLY A 492 -5.66 -0.21 -33.84
C GLY A 492 -5.73 -1.48 -34.68
N VAL A 493 -4.92 -2.49 -34.34
CA VAL A 493 -4.94 -3.82 -34.96
C VAL A 493 -5.15 -4.85 -33.85
N ASP A 494 -6.12 -5.75 -34.03
CA ASP A 494 -6.35 -6.86 -33.10
C ASP A 494 -6.80 -8.10 -33.86
N ILE A 495 -6.39 -9.27 -33.38
CA ILE A 495 -6.72 -10.56 -33.99
C ILE A 495 -8.17 -10.97 -33.66
N SER A 496 -8.76 -10.45 -32.59
CA SER A 496 -10.14 -10.72 -32.20
C SER A 496 -11.11 -9.76 -32.88
N GLN A 497 -12.06 -10.30 -33.63
CA GLN A 497 -13.13 -9.53 -34.26
C GLN A 497 -14.03 -8.88 -33.20
N ALA A 498 -14.31 -9.57 -32.09
CA ALA A 498 -15.14 -9.02 -31.02
C ALA A 498 -14.48 -7.80 -30.34
N GLN A 499 -13.14 -7.83 -30.15
CA GLN A 499 -12.39 -6.69 -29.63
C GLN A 499 -12.46 -5.49 -30.58
N ILE A 500 -12.27 -5.71 -31.89
CA ILE A 500 -12.36 -4.66 -32.91
C ILE A 500 -13.76 -4.02 -32.96
N GLU A 501 -14.82 -4.82 -32.79
CA GLU A 501 -16.18 -4.29 -32.73
C GLU A 501 -16.41 -3.40 -31.51
N LEU A 502 -15.80 -3.73 -30.36
CA LEU A 502 -15.82 -2.88 -29.17
C LEU A 502 -14.98 -1.62 -29.37
N ALA A 503 -13.77 -1.73 -29.93
CA ALA A 503 -12.89 -0.60 -30.20
C ALA A 503 -13.55 0.45 -31.11
N ARG A 504 -14.22 0.02 -32.19
CA ARG A 504 -14.99 0.92 -33.07
C ARG A 504 -16.14 1.64 -32.36
N ARG A 505 -16.73 1.02 -31.33
CA ARG A 505 -17.77 1.67 -30.51
C ARG A 505 -17.17 2.66 -29.51
N ASN A 506 -16.08 2.29 -28.87
CA ASN A 506 -15.43 3.09 -27.83
C ASN A 506 -14.66 4.29 -28.40
N VAL A 507 -14.09 4.15 -29.60
CA VAL A 507 -13.31 5.19 -30.26
C VAL A 507 -13.76 5.38 -31.72
N PRO A 508 -14.94 5.98 -31.98
CA PRO A 508 -15.49 6.08 -33.34
C PRO A 508 -14.61 6.84 -34.35
N ALA A 509 -13.69 7.67 -33.86
CA ALA A 509 -12.73 8.42 -34.69
C ALA A 509 -11.48 7.61 -35.07
N GLY A 510 -11.26 6.44 -34.47
CA GLY A 510 -10.11 5.58 -34.71
C GLY A 510 -10.28 4.69 -35.94
N ASN A 511 -9.17 4.24 -36.53
CA ASN A 511 -9.16 3.27 -37.62
C ASN A 511 -8.81 1.88 -37.08
N PHE A 512 -9.78 0.97 -37.00
CA PHE A 512 -9.59 -0.36 -36.40
C PHE A 512 -9.63 -1.49 -37.43
N ILE A 513 -8.57 -2.30 -37.46
CA ILE A 513 -8.32 -3.37 -38.41
C ILE A 513 -8.37 -4.71 -37.68
N HIS A 514 -9.29 -5.60 -38.09
CA HIS A 514 -9.23 -7.00 -37.69
C HIS A 514 -8.11 -7.68 -38.48
N GLY A 515 -7.06 -8.11 -37.77
CA GLY A 515 -5.87 -8.68 -38.39
C GLY A 515 -4.82 -9.11 -37.39
N ASP A 516 -3.94 -9.99 -37.84
CA ASP A 516 -2.81 -10.47 -37.05
C ASP A 516 -1.64 -9.46 -37.12
N ALA A 517 -1.18 -9.01 -35.94
CA ALA A 517 -0.08 -8.06 -35.81
C ALA A 517 1.23 -8.54 -36.45
N ALA A 518 1.44 -9.86 -36.59
CA ALA A 518 2.61 -10.42 -37.25
C ALA A 518 2.52 -10.39 -38.80
N SER A 519 1.32 -10.24 -39.36
CA SER A 519 1.08 -10.28 -40.80
C SER A 519 0.55 -8.98 -41.41
N VAL A 520 -0.04 -8.07 -40.62
CA VAL A 520 -0.49 -6.75 -41.07
C VAL A 520 0.63 -5.96 -41.77
N GLU A 521 0.26 -5.17 -42.78
CA GLU A 521 1.20 -4.36 -43.57
C GLU A 521 0.77 -2.89 -43.57
N PHE A 522 1.75 -2.02 -43.36
CA PHE A 522 1.62 -0.59 -43.52
C PHE A 522 2.78 -0.07 -44.38
N PRO A 523 2.60 1.05 -45.11
CA PRO A 523 3.71 1.71 -45.78
C PRO A 523 4.83 2.08 -44.80
N PRO A 524 6.09 2.17 -45.25
CA PRO A 524 7.17 2.72 -44.43
C PRO A 524 6.85 4.13 -43.91
N ASP A 525 7.40 4.51 -42.75
CA ASP A 525 7.30 5.87 -42.19
C ASP A 525 5.85 6.37 -41.98
N SER A 526 4.92 5.45 -41.71
CA SER A 526 3.49 5.75 -41.55
C SER A 526 3.13 6.32 -40.17
N PHE A 527 3.87 5.97 -39.12
CA PHE A 527 3.50 6.29 -37.74
C PHE A 527 4.58 7.07 -36.99
N ASP A 528 4.14 8.01 -36.16
CA ASP A 528 4.97 8.78 -35.23
C ASP A 528 5.25 7.98 -33.95
N ALA A 529 4.34 7.07 -33.58
CA ALA A 529 4.54 6.13 -32.49
C ALA A 529 3.84 4.78 -32.75
N VAL A 530 4.39 3.72 -32.17
CA VAL A 530 3.79 2.39 -32.11
C VAL A 530 3.72 1.96 -30.64
N VAL A 531 2.53 1.51 -30.23
CA VAL A 531 2.29 0.93 -28.91
C VAL A 531 1.86 -0.53 -29.04
N SER A 532 2.17 -1.35 -28.04
CA SER A 532 1.67 -2.73 -27.94
C SER A 532 1.67 -3.20 -26.50
N PHE A 533 0.49 -3.46 -25.94
CA PHE A 533 0.35 -3.84 -24.55
C PHE A 533 -0.28 -5.22 -24.40
N TYR A 534 0.41 -6.13 -23.72
CA TYR A 534 -0.08 -7.47 -23.36
C TYR A 534 -0.48 -8.33 -24.58
N ALA A 535 0.03 -7.97 -25.77
CA ALA A 535 -0.28 -8.66 -27.03
C ALA A 535 0.87 -9.56 -27.50
N LEU A 536 2.12 -9.12 -27.34
CA LEU A 536 3.30 -9.87 -27.77
C LEU A 536 3.40 -11.25 -27.12
N GLU A 537 2.95 -11.37 -25.87
CA GLU A 537 2.94 -12.62 -25.11
C GLU A 537 2.00 -13.68 -25.71
N HIS A 538 1.07 -13.29 -26.58
CA HIS A 538 0.18 -14.21 -27.29
C HIS A 538 0.67 -14.59 -28.69
N ILE A 539 1.82 -14.07 -29.11
CA ILE A 539 2.41 -14.34 -30.41
C ILE A 539 3.59 -15.30 -30.23
N PRO A 540 3.72 -16.36 -31.05
CA PRO A 540 4.90 -17.23 -31.04
C PRO A 540 6.20 -16.42 -31.09
N ARG A 541 7.09 -16.64 -30.12
CA ARG A 541 8.33 -15.87 -29.96
C ARG A 541 9.23 -15.90 -31.20
N GLU A 542 9.11 -16.92 -32.03
CA GLU A 542 9.78 -17.06 -33.32
C GLU A 542 9.42 -15.92 -34.29
N GLU A 543 8.26 -15.29 -34.11
CA GLU A 543 7.75 -14.18 -34.93
C GLU A 543 8.13 -12.79 -34.38
N HIS A 544 8.58 -12.68 -33.13
CA HIS A 544 8.86 -11.39 -32.47
C HIS A 544 9.89 -10.57 -33.23
N LYS A 545 10.97 -11.20 -33.72
CA LYS A 545 12.00 -10.52 -34.52
C LYS A 545 11.41 -9.92 -35.81
N THR A 546 10.49 -10.64 -36.44
CA THR A 546 9.81 -10.16 -37.66
C THR A 546 8.93 -8.96 -37.35
N ILE A 547 8.20 -9.00 -36.23
CA ILE A 547 7.37 -7.89 -35.76
C ILE A 547 8.21 -6.64 -35.50
N PHE A 548 9.30 -6.75 -34.73
CA PHE A 548 10.15 -5.59 -34.43
C PHE A 548 10.75 -4.96 -35.68
N ARG A 549 11.15 -5.77 -36.67
CA ARG A 549 11.64 -5.26 -37.95
C ARG A 549 10.57 -4.49 -38.72
N ARG A 550 9.31 -4.98 -38.68
CA ARG A 550 8.18 -4.29 -39.29
C ARG A 550 7.85 -2.99 -38.56
N ILE A 551 7.82 -3.00 -37.23
CA ILE A 551 7.63 -1.81 -36.41
C ILE A 551 8.69 -0.75 -36.75
N HIS A 552 9.96 -1.13 -36.83
CA HIS A 552 11.04 -0.23 -37.24
C HIS A 552 10.81 0.36 -38.64
N GLN A 553 10.29 -0.44 -39.59
CA GLN A 553 9.96 0.04 -40.93
C GLN A 553 8.78 1.02 -40.94
N TRP A 554 7.77 0.81 -40.09
CA TRP A 554 6.56 1.64 -40.04
C TRP A 554 6.75 2.95 -39.27
N LEU A 555 7.69 2.98 -38.34
CA LEU A 555 8.02 4.17 -37.56
C LEU A 555 8.78 5.19 -38.41
N ARG A 556 8.37 6.45 -38.33
CA ARG A 556 9.13 7.57 -38.87
C ARG A 556 10.49 7.71 -38.17
N PRO A 557 11.48 8.38 -38.80
CA PRO A 557 12.72 8.73 -38.13
C PRO A 557 12.44 9.47 -36.82
N ARG A 558 13.02 8.98 -35.71
CA ARG A 558 12.80 9.47 -34.33
C ARG A 558 11.41 9.16 -33.74
N GLY A 559 10.63 8.28 -34.36
CA GLY A 559 9.38 7.80 -33.80
C GLY A 559 9.55 6.99 -32.51
N PHE A 560 8.48 6.87 -31.75
CA PHE A 560 8.48 6.21 -30.44
C PHE A 560 7.95 4.79 -30.51
N LEU A 561 8.61 3.85 -29.82
CA LEU A 561 8.08 2.52 -29.55
C LEU A 561 7.85 2.38 -28.04
N LEU A 562 6.63 2.03 -27.65
CA LEU A 562 6.27 1.71 -26.28
C LEU A 562 5.57 0.35 -26.22
N LEU A 563 6.17 -0.63 -25.55
CA LEU A 563 5.59 -1.97 -25.44
C LEU A 563 5.65 -2.51 -24.01
N SER A 564 4.77 -3.47 -23.70
CA SER A 564 4.94 -4.35 -22.54
C SER A 564 5.42 -5.75 -22.98
N THR A 565 6.15 -6.40 -22.09
CA THR A 565 6.61 -7.78 -22.25
C THR A 565 6.47 -8.52 -20.93
N GLU A 566 6.34 -9.83 -21.01
CA GLU A 566 6.40 -10.72 -19.86
C GLU A 566 7.77 -10.68 -19.17
N ALA A 567 7.79 -11.00 -17.88
CA ALA A 567 9.01 -10.98 -17.07
C ALA A 567 9.88 -12.24 -17.25
N GLY A 568 9.35 -13.30 -17.87
CA GLY A 568 10.00 -14.60 -18.01
C GLY A 568 10.22 -15.06 -19.46
N ASP A 569 11.07 -16.06 -19.64
CA ASP A 569 11.24 -16.78 -20.90
C ASP A 569 10.26 -17.96 -20.96
N VAL A 570 9.33 -17.91 -21.90
CA VAL A 570 8.28 -18.91 -22.08
C VAL A 570 8.34 -19.40 -23.52
N ALA A 571 8.67 -20.68 -23.70
CA ALA A 571 8.84 -21.23 -25.05
C ALA A 571 7.55 -21.31 -25.87
N GLY A 572 6.41 -21.42 -25.21
CA GLY A 572 5.13 -21.72 -25.82
C GLY A 572 4.35 -22.64 -24.91
N VAL A 573 3.27 -22.14 -24.33
CA VAL A 573 2.39 -22.89 -23.43
C VAL A 573 0.94 -22.51 -23.70
N VAL A 574 0.03 -23.47 -23.53
CA VAL A 574 -1.40 -23.19 -23.46
C VAL A 574 -1.81 -23.18 -22.00
N ASP A 575 -2.38 -22.08 -21.53
CA ASP A 575 -2.89 -21.92 -20.17
C ASP A 575 -4.24 -21.20 -20.17
N GLN A 576 -4.89 -21.08 -19.01
CA GLN A 576 -6.17 -20.41 -18.85
C GLN A 576 -6.00 -18.91 -18.62
N TRP A 577 -6.74 -18.10 -19.39
CA TRP A 577 -6.92 -16.66 -19.20
C TRP A 577 -8.41 -16.37 -19.16
N LEU A 578 -8.91 -15.72 -18.10
CA LEU A 578 -10.36 -15.46 -17.93
C LEU A 578 -11.23 -16.73 -18.17
N ASN A 579 -10.75 -17.88 -17.69
CA ASN A 579 -11.37 -19.20 -17.86
C ASN A 579 -11.50 -19.69 -19.31
N VAL A 580 -10.70 -19.16 -20.24
CA VAL A 580 -10.56 -19.68 -21.60
C VAL A 580 -9.11 -20.06 -21.91
N PRO A 581 -8.86 -21.13 -22.68
CA PRO A 581 -7.50 -21.49 -23.08
C PRO A 581 -6.92 -20.42 -24.02
N MET A 582 -5.71 -19.98 -23.72
CA MET A 582 -4.91 -19.04 -24.49
C MET A 582 -3.50 -19.58 -24.70
N TYR A 583 -2.85 -19.16 -25.79
CA TYR A 583 -1.44 -19.43 -26.01
C TYR A 583 -0.57 -18.31 -25.43
N PHE A 584 0.54 -18.68 -24.82
CA PHE A 584 1.53 -17.77 -24.25
C PHE A 584 2.95 -18.12 -24.72
N SER A 585 3.72 -17.13 -25.14
CA SER A 585 5.12 -17.26 -25.55
C SER A 585 5.86 -15.93 -25.40
N SER A 586 7.06 -15.95 -24.84
CA SER A 586 7.87 -14.75 -24.62
C SER A 586 9.35 -15.06 -24.54
N PHE A 587 10.18 -14.09 -24.91
CA PHE A 587 11.58 -14.06 -24.48
C PHE A 587 11.69 -13.32 -23.15
N ASP A 588 12.80 -13.56 -22.43
CA ASP A 588 13.16 -12.73 -21.29
C ASP A 588 13.33 -11.24 -21.68
N PRO A 589 13.13 -10.28 -20.74
CA PRO A 589 13.20 -8.85 -21.04
C PRO A 589 14.52 -8.38 -21.69
N GLU A 590 15.66 -8.96 -21.33
CA GLU A 590 16.95 -8.57 -21.92
C GLU A 590 17.07 -9.05 -23.36
N THR A 591 16.51 -10.22 -23.68
CA THR A 591 16.43 -10.70 -25.06
C THR A 591 15.46 -9.89 -25.90
N VAL A 592 14.29 -9.49 -25.38
CA VAL A 592 13.36 -8.58 -26.09
C VAL A 592 14.04 -7.25 -26.38
N LYS A 593 14.71 -6.65 -25.38
CA LYS A 593 15.46 -5.40 -25.55
C LYS A 593 16.56 -5.53 -26.60
N ARG A 594 17.26 -6.67 -26.63
CA ARG A 594 18.29 -6.94 -27.64
C ARG A 594 17.69 -7.06 -29.05
N LEU A 595 16.55 -7.73 -29.19
CA LEU A 595 15.85 -7.87 -30.47
C LEU A 595 15.41 -6.52 -31.01
N VAL A 596 14.79 -5.68 -30.17
CA VAL A 596 14.37 -4.32 -30.54
C VAL A 596 15.57 -3.47 -30.99
N ASN A 597 16.73 -3.58 -30.32
CA ASN A 597 17.93 -2.82 -30.69
C ASN A 597 18.67 -3.36 -31.93
N GLN A 598 18.32 -4.55 -32.41
CA GLN A 598 18.94 -5.20 -33.57
C GLN A 598 18.14 -5.04 -34.86
N THR A 599 16.90 -4.54 -34.76
CA THR A 599 16.03 -4.23 -35.89
C THR A 599 16.09 -2.76 -36.21
#